data_AF-A0A3M7QRN9-F1
#
_entry.id   AF-A0A3M7QRN9-F1
#
_cell.length_a   1.000
_cell.length_b   1.000
_cell.length_c   1.000
_cell.angle_alpha   90.00
_cell.angle_beta   90.00
_cell.angle_gamma   90.00
#
_symmetry.space_group_name_H-M   'P 1'
#
loop_
_entity.id
_entity.type
_entity.pdbx_description
1 polymer ?
#
loop_
_entity_poly.entity_id
_entity_poly.type
_entity_poly.pdbx_seq_one_letter_code
_entity_poly.pdbx_strand_id
1 'polypeptide(L)'
;MNENISDIQQIKDKDWDMMEKNKKHLRKLIKNFQYSETTIDSNILDLFEKLGDYTSIAENSYEKSLTILEKIYEFSAIKTKTSEILQKIGLDYYNMGKYEKALEFNNKSLMMKEKIHSNRPDHPNFALTLHNIGLVYDKMRNFEKALEYYDKSLKIAEKVYLNRPDHPALPTLFSNIGSVYNNMEKYENAIEYNDKS
;
A
#
# COMPACT_ATOMS: atom_id res chain seq x y z
N MET A 1 2.90 -1.19 36.90
CA MET A 1 3.69 -2.24 36.22
C MET A 1 2.98 -3.57 36.46
N ASN A 2 2.74 -4.34 35.39
CA ASN A 2 2.04 -5.64 35.33
C ASN A 2 0.53 -5.65 35.05
N GLU A 3 0.04 -4.76 34.20
CA GLU A 3 -1.08 -5.16 33.33
C GLU A 3 -0.49 -5.68 32.01
N ASN A 4 -1.17 -6.65 31.40
CA ASN A 4 -1.21 -6.90 29.95
C ASN A 4 -0.37 -7.98 29.28
N ILE A 5 0.56 -8.75 29.87
CA ILE A 5 1.17 -9.86 29.08
C ILE A 5 0.19 -11.03 28.90
N SER A 6 -0.52 -11.41 29.97
CA SER A 6 -1.54 -12.47 29.93
C SER A 6 -2.76 -12.07 29.11
N ASP A 7 -3.23 -10.83 29.27
CA ASP A 7 -4.43 -10.33 28.60
C ASP A 7 -4.18 -10.09 27.10
N ILE A 8 -3.00 -9.57 26.72
CA ILE A 8 -2.60 -9.47 25.31
C ILE A 8 -2.50 -10.86 24.68
N GLN A 9 -2.01 -11.87 25.40
CA GLN A 9 -1.91 -13.22 24.87
C GLN A 9 -3.28 -13.88 24.70
N GLN A 10 -4.20 -13.68 25.65
CA GLN A 10 -5.58 -14.17 25.56
C GLN A 10 -6.42 -13.49 24.46
N ILE A 11 -6.18 -12.19 24.21
CA ILE A 11 -6.79 -11.46 23.09
C ILE A 11 -6.26 -12.01 21.76
N LYS A 12 -4.94 -12.25 21.64
CA LYS A 12 -4.31 -12.86 20.45
C LYS A 12 -4.90 -14.23 20.09
N ASP A 13 -5.12 -15.09 21.09
CA ASP A 13 -5.61 -16.46 20.86
C ASP A 13 -7.10 -16.47 20.46
N LYS A 14 -7.93 -15.59 21.06
CA LYS A 14 -9.34 -15.44 20.68
C LYS A 14 -9.52 -14.89 19.27
N ASP A 15 -8.69 -13.92 18.87
CA ASP A 15 -8.75 -13.32 17.54
C ASP A 15 -8.21 -14.26 16.46
N TRP A 16 -7.22 -15.10 16.78
CA TRP A 16 -6.72 -16.17 15.91
C TRP A 16 -7.78 -17.25 15.65
N ASP A 17 -8.44 -17.73 16.70
CA ASP A 17 -9.52 -18.73 16.57
C ASP A 17 -10.69 -18.20 15.76
N MET A 18 -11.03 -16.91 15.93
CA MET A 18 -12.04 -16.23 15.11
C MET A 18 -11.60 -16.16 13.63
N MET A 19 -10.33 -15.83 13.36
CA MET A 19 -9.77 -15.82 12.00
C MET A 19 -9.74 -17.21 11.35
N GLU A 20 -9.38 -18.26 12.10
CA GLU A 20 -9.34 -19.65 11.64
C GLU A 20 -10.76 -20.19 11.36
N LYS A 21 -11.73 -19.82 12.19
CA LYS A 21 -13.15 -20.11 11.99
C LYS A 21 -13.70 -19.41 10.75
N ASN A 22 -13.34 -18.14 10.53
CA ASN A 22 -13.70 -17.37 9.33
C ASN A 22 -13.04 -17.94 8.07
N LYS A 23 -11.78 -18.36 8.14
CA LYS A 23 -11.06 -19.02 7.04
C LYS A 23 -11.68 -20.36 6.66
N LYS A 24 -12.10 -21.17 7.63
CA LYS A 24 -12.83 -22.43 7.39
C LYS A 24 -14.22 -22.18 6.84
N HIS A 25 -14.90 -21.12 7.30
CA HIS A 25 -16.19 -20.68 6.79
C HIS A 25 -16.10 -20.19 5.35
N LEU A 26 -15.13 -19.33 5.02
CA LEU A 26 -14.84 -18.84 3.66
C LEU A 26 -14.45 -20.00 2.73
N ARG A 27 -13.59 -20.93 3.15
CA ARG A 27 -13.28 -22.14 2.37
C ARG A 27 -14.51 -23.02 2.11
N LYS A 28 -15.45 -23.08 3.06
CA LYS A 28 -16.70 -23.83 2.91
C LYS A 28 -17.69 -23.09 2.01
N LEU A 29 -17.77 -21.76 2.10
CA LEU A 29 -18.58 -20.90 1.21
C LEU A 29 -18.09 -21.00 -0.24
N ILE A 30 -16.77 -20.89 -0.47
CA ILE A 30 -16.12 -21.01 -1.79
C ILE A 30 -16.32 -22.39 -2.41
N LYS A 31 -16.37 -23.45 -1.59
CA LYS A 31 -16.45 -24.84 -2.07
C LYS A 31 -17.89 -25.35 -2.29
N ASN A 32 -18.89 -24.79 -1.61
CA ASN A 32 -20.23 -25.38 -1.56
C ASN A 32 -21.36 -24.59 -2.22
N PHE A 33 -21.18 -23.33 -2.60
CA PHE A 33 -22.33 -22.51 -2.98
C PHE A 33 -22.01 -21.62 -4.17
N GLN A 34 -22.85 -21.74 -5.19
CA GLN A 34 -23.04 -20.79 -6.30
C GLN A 34 -23.50 -19.42 -5.77
N TYR A 35 -22.72 -18.76 -4.90
CA TYR A 35 -22.97 -17.39 -4.47
C TYR A 35 -22.59 -16.43 -5.60
N SER A 36 -23.33 -15.32 -5.70
CA SER A 36 -22.97 -14.23 -6.61
C SER A 36 -21.63 -13.63 -6.20
N GLU A 37 -20.80 -13.29 -7.18
CA GLU A 37 -19.47 -12.69 -7.06
C GLU A 37 -19.40 -11.60 -5.97
N THR A 38 -20.44 -10.76 -5.92
CA THR A 38 -20.62 -9.65 -4.96
C THR A 38 -20.63 -10.03 -3.48
N THR A 39 -21.12 -11.21 -3.10
CA THR A 39 -21.22 -11.63 -1.69
C THR A 39 -19.89 -12.21 -1.17
N ILE A 40 -19.11 -12.81 -2.08
CA ILE A 40 -17.75 -13.28 -1.78
C ILE A 40 -16.84 -12.07 -1.62
N ASP A 41 -16.98 -11.07 -2.50
CA ASP A 41 -16.22 -9.83 -2.47
C ASP A 41 -16.41 -9.07 -1.14
N SER A 42 -17.63 -8.92 -0.63
CA SER A 42 -17.87 -8.14 0.60
C SER A 42 -17.29 -8.80 1.87
N ASN A 43 -17.37 -10.13 1.98
CA ASN A 43 -16.87 -10.85 3.16
C ASN A 43 -15.34 -10.91 3.19
N ILE A 44 -14.72 -10.98 2.02
CA ILE A 44 -13.26 -10.95 1.87
C ILE A 44 -12.76 -9.52 2.10
N LEU A 45 -13.48 -8.52 1.60
CA LEU A 45 -13.22 -7.10 1.85
C LEU A 45 -13.24 -6.76 3.35
N ASP A 46 -14.27 -7.21 4.08
CA ASP A 46 -14.43 -6.99 5.52
C ASP A 46 -13.31 -7.66 6.34
N LEU A 47 -12.88 -8.87 5.92
CA LEU A 47 -11.73 -9.55 6.52
C LEU A 47 -10.44 -8.76 6.31
N PHE A 48 -10.24 -8.19 5.12
CA PHE A 48 -9.04 -7.44 4.79
C PHE A 48 -8.97 -6.07 5.44
N GLU A 49 -10.10 -5.37 5.56
CA GLU A 49 -10.17 -4.11 6.31
C GLU A 49 -9.83 -4.36 7.77
N LYS A 50 -10.37 -5.42 8.37
CA LYS A 50 -9.98 -5.86 9.72
C LYS A 50 -8.48 -6.15 9.81
N LEU A 51 -7.90 -6.92 8.88
CA LEU A 51 -6.46 -7.23 8.89
C LEU A 51 -5.54 -6.01 8.67
N GLY A 52 -6.04 -4.96 8.01
CA GLY A 52 -5.34 -3.69 7.83
C GLY A 52 -5.25 -2.87 9.12
N ASP A 53 -6.20 -3.02 10.04
CA ASP A 53 -6.19 -2.34 11.35
C ASP A 53 -5.26 -3.01 12.38
N TYR A 54 -4.83 -4.26 12.15
CA TYR A 54 -3.98 -5.04 13.07
C TYR A 54 -2.45 -4.94 12.78
N THR A 55 -1.97 -3.98 12.00
CA THR A 55 -0.60 -3.93 11.44
C THR A 55 0.57 -3.82 12.42
N SER A 56 0.34 -3.84 13.73
CA SER A 56 1.41 -4.05 14.74
C SER A 56 1.62 -5.52 15.18
N ILE A 57 0.77 -6.49 14.79
CA ILE A 57 0.87 -7.90 15.23
C ILE A 57 1.03 -8.92 14.08
N ALA A 58 0.90 -8.53 12.82
CA ALA A 58 0.90 -9.46 11.69
C ALA A 58 2.22 -9.40 10.90
N GLU A 59 3.12 -10.37 11.04
CA GLU A 59 4.00 -10.75 9.90
C GLU A 59 3.48 -12.07 9.32
N ASN A 60 3.17 -13.00 10.21
CA ASN A 60 2.60 -14.32 9.90
C ASN A 60 1.19 -14.25 9.28
N SER A 61 0.35 -13.29 9.69
CA SER A 61 -1.00 -13.15 9.12
C SER A 61 -0.98 -12.56 7.71
N TYR A 62 0.05 -11.81 7.33
CA TYR A 62 0.16 -11.22 5.98
C TYR A 62 0.63 -12.21 4.93
N GLU A 63 1.66 -13.01 5.20
CA GLU A 63 2.07 -14.06 4.25
C GLU A 63 0.94 -15.03 3.96
N LYS A 64 0.21 -15.45 5.01
CA LYS A 64 -0.97 -16.32 4.89
C LYS A 64 -2.12 -15.66 4.13
N SER A 65 -2.33 -14.37 4.32
CA SER A 65 -3.33 -13.59 3.59
C SER A 65 -2.95 -13.45 2.12
N LEU A 66 -1.68 -13.19 1.82
CA LEU A 66 -1.14 -13.09 0.47
C LEU A 66 -1.29 -14.40 -0.30
N THR A 67 -1.01 -15.54 0.34
CA THR A 67 -1.23 -16.87 -0.28
C THR A 67 -2.72 -17.15 -0.57
N ILE A 68 -3.64 -16.63 0.24
CA ILE A 68 -5.09 -16.76 -0.03
C ILE A 68 -5.46 -15.84 -1.19
N LEU A 69 -4.94 -14.62 -1.21
CA LEU A 69 -5.12 -13.62 -2.27
C LEU A 69 -4.65 -14.11 -3.64
N GLU A 70 -3.48 -14.75 -3.69
CA GLU A 70 -2.94 -15.39 -4.90
C GLU A 70 -3.85 -16.51 -5.42
N LYS A 71 -4.61 -17.18 -4.54
CA LYS A 71 -5.53 -18.28 -4.91
C LYS A 71 -6.90 -17.82 -5.40
N ILE A 72 -7.34 -16.63 -4.99
CA ILE A 72 -8.59 -16.00 -5.46
C ILE A 72 -8.32 -14.88 -6.46
N TYR A 73 -7.09 -14.84 -6.99
CA TYR A 73 -6.53 -13.82 -7.87
C TYR A 73 -7.24 -13.70 -9.21
N GLU A 74 -8.23 -14.53 -9.55
CA GLU A 74 -8.93 -14.39 -10.84
C GLU A 74 -9.97 -13.26 -10.84
N PHE A 75 -10.43 -12.82 -9.67
CA PHE A 75 -11.46 -11.77 -9.54
C PHE A 75 -10.86 -10.35 -9.55
N SER A 76 -11.33 -9.51 -10.48
CA SER A 76 -10.82 -8.14 -10.72
C SER A 76 -10.96 -7.20 -9.51
N ALA A 77 -12.11 -7.25 -8.82
CA ALA A 77 -12.37 -6.40 -7.66
C ALA A 77 -11.41 -6.70 -6.49
N ILE A 78 -11.13 -7.98 -6.27
CA ILE A 78 -10.19 -8.45 -5.25
C ILE A 78 -8.77 -7.99 -5.55
N LYS A 79 -8.33 -8.00 -6.81
CA LYS A 79 -7.00 -7.52 -7.21
C LYS A 79 -6.78 -6.05 -6.84
N THR A 80 -7.76 -5.20 -7.11
CA THR A 80 -7.66 -3.75 -6.85
C THR A 80 -7.48 -3.49 -5.36
N LYS A 81 -8.39 -4.01 -4.53
CA LYS A 81 -8.31 -3.84 -3.08
C LYS A 81 -7.03 -4.43 -2.49
N THR A 82 -6.60 -5.59 -2.98
CA THR A 82 -5.33 -6.21 -2.54
C THR A 82 -4.15 -5.28 -2.74
N SER A 83 -4.08 -4.63 -3.90
CA SER A 83 -3.00 -3.69 -4.19
C SER A 83 -3.01 -2.47 -3.25
N GLU A 84 -4.18 -1.99 -2.85
CA GLU A 84 -4.34 -0.89 -1.88
C GLU A 84 -3.90 -1.32 -0.48
N ILE A 85 -4.23 -2.53 -0.05
CA ILE A 85 -3.80 -3.09 1.24
C ILE A 85 -2.28 -3.22 1.29
N LEU A 86 -1.68 -3.78 0.23
CA LEU A 86 -0.22 -3.89 0.11
C LEU A 86 0.46 -2.52 0.22
N GLN A 87 -0.14 -1.49 -0.39
CA GLN A 87 0.36 -0.12 -0.30
C GLN A 87 0.27 0.44 1.13
N LYS A 88 -0.85 0.21 1.84
CA LYS A 88 -1.01 0.61 3.24
C LYS A 88 0.03 -0.06 4.15
N ILE A 89 0.23 -1.38 3.98
CA ILE A 89 1.25 -2.12 4.72
C ILE A 89 2.65 -1.56 4.44
N GLY A 90 2.94 -1.22 3.18
CA GLY A 90 4.20 -0.58 2.81
C GLY A 90 4.41 0.75 3.54
N LEU A 91 3.36 1.56 3.68
CA LEU A 91 3.39 2.82 4.44
C LEU A 91 3.60 2.58 5.95
N ASP A 92 2.96 1.56 6.53
CA ASP A 92 3.14 1.23 7.94
C ASP A 92 4.58 0.78 8.24
N TYR A 93 5.17 -0.05 7.38
CA TYR A 93 6.58 -0.42 7.50
C TYR A 93 7.51 0.78 7.37
N TYR A 94 7.19 1.72 6.49
CA TYR A 94 7.92 2.98 6.38
C TYR A 94 7.86 3.79 7.68
N ASN A 95 6.67 3.94 8.27
CA ASN A 95 6.48 4.64 9.55
C ASN A 95 7.23 3.96 10.72
N MET A 96 7.42 2.64 10.65
CA MET A 96 8.24 1.87 11.60
C MET A 96 9.75 1.95 11.31
N GLY A 97 10.19 2.64 10.25
CA GLY A 97 11.60 2.70 9.84
C GLY A 97 12.13 1.42 9.17
N LYS A 98 11.25 0.47 8.81
CA LYS A 98 11.61 -0.81 8.16
C LYS A 98 11.55 -0.65 6.63
N TYR A 99 12.49 0.10 6.08
CA TYR A 99 12.45 0.58 4.69
C TYR A 99 12.51 -0.54 3.63
N GLU A 100 13.28 -1.61 3.85
CA GLU A 100 13.37 -2.73 2.92
C GLU A 100 12.02 -3.45 2.77
N LYS A 101 11.30 -3.64 3.89
CA LYS A 101 9.94 -4.21 3.86
C LYS A 101 8.96 -3.24 3.21
N ALA A 102 9.07 -1.95 3.50
CA ALA A 102 8.25 -0.93 2.85
C ALA A 102 8.40 -0.98 1.31
N LEU A 103 9.63 -1.11 0.80
CA LEU A 103 9.89 -1.31 -0.63
C LEU A 103 9.27 -2.60 -1.16
N GLU A 104 9.43 -3.72 -0.46
CA GLU A 104 8.87 -5.00 -0.88
C GLU A 104 7.35 -4.91 -1.10
N PHE A 105 6.63 -4.36 -0.12
CA PHE A 105 5.17 -4.26 -0.17
C PHE A 105 4.67 -3.24 -1.20
N ASN A 106 5.32 -2.08 -1.31
CA ASN A 106 4.96 -1.11 -2.34
C ASN A 106 5.26 -1.65 -3.75
N ASN A 107 6.35 -2.40 -3.96
CA ASN A 107 6.63 -3.03 -5.26
C ASN A 107 5.63 -4.14 -5.60
N LYS A 108 5.21 -4.97 -4.63
CA LYS A 108 4.14 -5.94 -4.84
C LYS A 108 2.83 -5.25 -5.21
N SER A 109 2.48 -4.15 -4.54
CA SER A 109 1.33 -3.31 -4.89
C SER A 109 1.43 -2.81 -6.32
N LEU A 110 2.57 -2.23 -6.70
CA LEU A 110 2.81 -1.69 -8.04
C LEU A 110 2.67 -2.76 -9.11
N MET A 111 3.32 -3.91 -8.95
CA MET A 111 3.21 -5.04 -9.89
C MET A 111 1.77 -5.51 -10.07
N MET A 112 0.98 -5.53 -8.99
CA MET A 112 -0.45 -5.87 -9.09
C MET A 112 -1.23 -4.81 -9.86
N LYS A 113 -1.01 -3.53 -9.56
CA LYS A 113 -1.66 -2.42 -10.27
C LYS A 113 -1.31 -2.43 -11.77
N GLU A 114 -0.05 -2.72 -12.13
CA GLU A 114 0.39 -2.90 -13.52
C GLU A 114 -0.33 -4.05 -14.22
N LYS A 115 -0.51 -5.20 -13.53
CA LYS A 115 -1.28 -6.33 -14.08
C LYS A 115 -2.77 -6.02 -14.26
N ILE A 116 -3.37 -5.25 -13.34
CA ILE A 116 -4.79 -4.85 -13.42
C ILE A 116 -5.01 -3.84 -14.55
N HIS A 117 -4.07 -2.92 -14.73
CA HIS A 117 -4.15 -1.81 -15.67
C HIS A 117 -3.12 -1.97 -16.80
N SER A 118 -2.93 -3.19 -17.32
CA SER A 118 -1.89 -3.51 -18.31
C SER A 118 -1.95 -2.65 -19.58
N ASN A 119 -3.12 -2.13 -19.93
CA ASN A 119 -3.34 -1.25 -21.08
C ASN A 119 -3.32 0.25 -20.73
N ARG A 120 -2.99 0.63 -19.49
CA ARG A 120 -3.01 2.01 -18.98
C ARG A 120 -1.78 2.26 -18.08
N PRO A 121 -0.59 2.46 -18.68
CA PRO A 121 0.67 2.61 -17.94
C PRO A 121 0.75 3.90 -17.09
N ASP A 122 -0.19 4.83 -17.25
CA ASP A 122 -0.32 6.08 -16.51
C ASP A 122 -1.60 6.15 -15.68
N HIS A 123 -2.12 4.99 -15.25
CA HIS A 123 -3.34 4.95 -14.45
C HIS A 123 -3.18 5.75 -13.13
N PRO A 124 -4.16 6.59 -12.74
CA PRO A 124 -4.07 7.45 -11.54
C PRO A 124 -3.67 6.71 -10.25
N ASN A 125 -4.08 5.44 -10.13
CA ASN A 125 -3.77 4.60 -8.97
C ASN A 125 -2.28 4.30 -8.78
N PHE A 126 -1.44 4.51 -9.78
CA PHE A 126 0.00 4.29 -9.70
C PHE A 126 0.72 5.42 -8.96
N ALA A 127 0.23 6.67 -9.07
CA ALA A 127 0.91 7.85 -8.56
C ALA A 127 1.27 7.71 -7.08
N LEU A 128 0.30 7.36 -6.23
CA LEU A 128 0.55 7.20 -4.80
C LEU A 128 1.55 6.07 -4.48
N THR A 129 1.55 4.97 -5.24
CA THR A 129 2.49 3.86 -4.98
C THR A 129 3.91 4.25 -5.36
N LEU A 130 4.07 4.90 -6.52
CA LEU A 130 5.34 5.43 -6.97
C LEU A 130 5.88 6.49 -6.01
N HIS A 131 5.01 7.40 -5.53
CA HIS A 131 5.36 8.37 -4.50
C HIS A 131 5.87 7.70 -3.22
N ASN A 132 5.17 6.67 -2.71
CA ASN A 132 5.60 5.94 -1.52
C ASN A 132 6.96 5.25 -1.72
N ILE A 133 7.23 4.69 -2.90
CA ILE A 133 8.55 4.12 -3.21
C ILE A 133 9.62 5.23 -3.20
N GLY A 134 9.33 6.39 -3.78
CA GLY A 134 10.21 7.57 -3.74
C GLY A 134 10.52 8.02 -2.31
N LEU A 135 9.49 8.09 -1.45
CA LEU A 135 9.64 8.40 -0.01
C LEU A 135 10.57 7.43 0.69
N VAL A 136 10.44 6.13 0.42
CA VAL A 136 11.29 5.12 1.04
C VAL A 136 12.74 5.29 0.59
N TYR A 137 13.00 5.48 -0.70
CA TYR A 137 14.36 5.71 -1.21
C TYR A 137 14.99 7.00 -0.67
N ASP A 138 14.21 8.08 -0.53
CA ASP A 138 14.68 9.33 0.08
C ASP A 138 15.13 9.09 1.53
N LYS A 139 14.34 8.38 2.34
CA LYS A 139 14.74 8.02 3.72
C LYS A 139 15.97 7.12 3.78
N MET A 140 16.18 6.27 2.78
CA MET A 140 17.41 5.48 2.62
C MET A 140 18.59 6.29 2.06
N ARG A 141 18.41 7.59 1.80
CA ARG A 141 19.39 8.49 1.16
C ARG A 141 19.83 8.05 -0.24
N ASN A 142 19.00 7.28 -0.93
CA ASN A 142 19.17 6.96 -2.34
C ASN A 142 18.42 7.99 -3.19
N PHE A 143 19.00 9.18 -3.28
CA PHE A 143 18.34 10.34 -3.85
C PHE A 143 18.06 10.18 -5.35
N GLU A 144 18.93 9.53 -6.09
CA GLU A 144 18.75 9.27 -7.52
C GLU A 144 17.49 8.42 -7.77
N LYS A 145 17.31 7.33 -7.01
CA LYS A 145 16.09 6.52 -7.12
C LYS A 145 14.87 7.26 -6.59
N ALA A 146 15.00 8.03 -5.51
CA ALA A 146 13.89 8.82 -5.00
C ALA A 146 13.34 9.77 -6.08
N LEU A 147 14.22 10.51 -6.75
CA LEU A 147 13.86 11.40 -7.87
C LEU A 147 13.26 10.62 -9.05
N GLU A 148 13.81 9.47 -9.41
CA GLU A 148 13.25 8.63 -10.49
C GLU A 148 11.78 8.26 -10.23
N TYR A 149 11.46 7.82 -9.00
CA TYR A 149 10.10 7.43 -8.64
C TYR A 149 9.17 8.63 -8.43
N TYR A 150 9.67 9.73 -7.87
CA TYR A 150 8.89 10.97 -7.77
C TYR A 150 8.56 11.56 -9.14
N ASP A 151 9.49 11.55 -10.10
CA ASP A 151 9.24 12.02 -11.47
C ASP A 151 8.17 11.17 -12.17
N LYS A 152 8.23 9.84 -12.03
CA LYS A 152 7.16 8.96 -12.53
C LYS A 152 5.81 9.26 -11.89
N SER A 153 5.78 9.49 -10.57
CA SER A 153 4.56 9.87 -9.85
C SER A 153 4.03 11.23 -10.32
N LEU A 154 4.91 12.22 -10.49
CA LEU A 154 4.58 13.57 -10.90
C LEU A 154 3.92 13.60 -12.27
N LYS A 155 4.51 12.90 -13.26
CA LYS A 155 3.94 12.77 -14.62
C LYS A 155 2.50 12.26 -14.63
N ILE A 156 2.17 11.35 -13.71
CA ILE A 156 0.80 10.83 -13.57
C ILE A 156 -0.07 11.85 -12.83
N ALA A 157 0.42 12.41 -11.72
CA ALA A 157 -0.31 13.38 -10.92
C ALA A 157 -0.67 14.63 -11.73
N GLU A 158 0.21 15.13 -12.60
CA GLU A 158 -0.07 16.27 -13.47
C GLU A 158 -1.25 15.98 -14.40
N LYS A 159 -1.26 14.81 -15.07
CA LYS A 159 -2.39 14.43 -15.95
C LYS A 159 -3.74 14.39 -15.23
N VAL A 160 -3.73 14.05 -13.93
CA VAL A 160 -4.96 13.85 -13.14
C VAL A 160 -5.40 15.12 -12.42
N TYR A 161 -4.45 15.92 -11.93
CA TYR A 161 -4.70 17.00 -10.98
C TYR A 161 -4.31 18.39 -11.49
N LEU A 162 -3.79 18.54 -12.72
CA LEU A 162 -3.41 19.85 -13.27
C LEU A 162 -4.55 20.88 -13.21
N ASN A 163 -5.79 20.45 -13.45
CA ASN A 163 -6.97 21.32 -13.40
C ASN A 163 -7.69 21.29 -12.03
N ARG A 164 -7.01 20.82 -10.98
CA ARG A 164 -7.53 20.74 -9.60
C ARG A 164 -6.55 21.43 -8.65
N PRO A 165 -6.49 22.78 -8.65
CA PRO A 165 -5.50 23.53 -7.89
C PRO A 165 -5.56 23.27 -6.37
N ASP A 166 -6.72 22.89 -5.84
CA ASP A 166 -6.89 22.57 -4.41
C ASP A 166 -6.42 21.16 -4.03
N HIS A 167 -6.03 20.32 -5.00
CA HIS A 167 -5.65 18.94 -4.71
C HIS A 167 -4.18 18.87 -4.25
N PRO A 168 -3.89 18.29 -3.06
CA PRO A 168 -2.57 18.40 -2.44
C PRO A 168 -1.46 17.55 -3.11
N ALA A 169 -1.81 16.70 -4.08
CA ALA A 169 -0.85 15.75 -4.66
C ALA A 169 0.35 16.43 -5.35
N LEU A 170 0.12 17.49 -6.13
CA LEU A 170 1.19 18.20 -6.83
C LEU A 170 2.08 18.99 -5.85
N PRO A 171 1.54 19.85 -4.96
CA PRO A 171 2.30 20.47 -3.88
C PRO A 171 3.18 19.50 -3.09
N THR A 172 2.60 18.37 -2.67
CA THR A 172 3.33 17.36 -1.87
C THR A 172 4.51 16.76 -2.64
N LEU A 173 4.33 16.47 -3.94
CA LEU A 173 5.40 15.96 -4.79
C LEU A 173 6.50 17.00 -5.01
N PHE A 174 6.13 18.25 -5.30
CA PHE A 174 7.10 19.33 -5.48
C PHE A 174 7.93 19.58 -4.23
N SER A 175 7.28 19.69 -3.06
CA SER A 175 7.97 19.78 -1.76
C SER A 175 8.95 18.63 -1.53
N ASN A 176 8.54 17.39 -1.80
CA ASN A 176 9.42 16.23 -1.60
C ASN A 176 10.60 16.22 -2.58
N ILE A 177 10.38 16.56 -3.85
CA ILE A 177 11.45 16.67 -4.85
C ILE A 177 12.43 17.79 -4.48
N GLY A 178 11.91 18.96 -4.08
CA GLY A 178 12.72 20.09 -3.61
C GLY A 178 13.58 19.71 -2.40
N SER A 179 13.01 18.99 -1.43
CA SER A 179 13.74 18.44 -0.28
C SER A 179 14.87 17.49 -0.71
N VAL A 180 14.63 16.60 -1.67
CA VAL A 180 15.68 15.70 -2.19
C VAL A 180 16.80 16.49 -2.85
N TYR A 181 16.49 17.47 -3.70
CA TYR A 181 17.52 18.32 -4.30
C TYR A 181 18.32 19.11 -3.28
N ASN A 182 17.67 19.61 -2.23
CA ASN A 182 18.35 20.28 -1.12
C ASN A 182 19.31 19.34 -0.40
N ASN A 183 18.91 18.09 -0.14
CA ASN A 183 19.77 17.07 0.46
C ASN A 183 20.95 16.65 -0.43
N MET A 184 20.85 16.87 -1.75
CA MET A 184 21.92 16.69 -2.73
C MET A 184 22.78 17.95 -2.94
N GLU A 185 22.53 19.03 -2.18
CA GLU A 185 23.18 20.35 -2.35
C GLU A 185 22.95 20.99 -3.73
N LYS A 186 21.89 20.59 -4.43
CA LYS A 186 21.47 21.16 -5.72
C LYS A 186 20.45 22.26 -5.49
N TYR A 187 20.90 23.37 -4.91
CA TYR A 187 20.03 24.42 -4.39
C TYR A 187 19.18 25.11 -5.47
N GLU A 188 19.70 25.29 -6.68
CA GLU A 188 18.92 25.89 -7.79
C GLU A 188 17.68 25.05 -8.12
N ASN A 189 17.84 23.72 -8.21
CA ASN A 189 16.71 22.82 -8.43
C ASN A 189 15.77 22.80 -7.20
N ALA A 190 16.31 22.83 -5.98
CA ALA A 190 15.49 22.86 -4.78
C ALA A 190 14.57 24.10 -4.75
N ILE A 191 15.10 25.28 -5.06
CA ILE A 191 14.34 26.53 -5.16
C ILE A 191 13.26 26.42 -6.22
N GLU A 192 13.60 25.93 -7.43
CA GLU A 192 12.63 25.78 -8.51
C GLU A 192 11.42 24.91 -8.12
N TYR A 193 11.65 23.81 -7.40
CA TYR A 193 10.57 22.94 -6.95
C TYR A 193 9.82 23.48 -5.72
N ASN A 194 10.49 24.19 -4.83
CA ASN A 194 9.83 24.85 -3.69
C ASN A 194 8.89 25.97 -4.16
N ASP A 195 9.25 26.71 -5.20
CA ASP A 195 8.41 27.77 -5.79
C ASP A 195 7.16 27.22 -6.49
N LYS A 196 7.16 25.93 -6.86
CA LYS A 196 6.01 25.23 -7.47
C LYS A 196 5.10 24.57 -6.44
N SER A 197 5.58 24.36 -5.21
CA SER A 197 4.84 23.69 -4.14
C SER A 197 3.74 24.56 -3.55
#